data_AF-A0A671L4S4-F1
#
_entry.id   AF-A0A671L4S4-F1
#
_cell.length_a   1.000
_cell.length_b   1.000
_cell.length_c   1.000
_cell.angle_alpha   90.00
_cell.angle_beta   90.00
_cell.angle_gamma   90.00
#
_symmetry.space_group_name_H-M   'P 1'
#
loop_
_entity.id
_entity.type
_entity.pdbx_description
1 polymer ?
#
loop_
_entity_poly.entity_id
_entity_poly.type
_entity_poly.pdbx_seq_one_letter_code
_entity_poly.pdbx_strand_id
1 'polypeptide(L)'
;MKLTVIDTPGFGDQINNENCWQPIMKFINAQYEQYLQEEINIERKKRIPDSRVHCCIYFIPPTGHCLRPIDIEFMRHLSKVVNIVPVIAKADTLTLEERDFFKQKIRADLRANEIDVYPQKEFDEDAEDRIVNEKIREMIPFAVVGSDQEYQVNGKRLLGRKTRWGTVEVENTAHCEFAYLRDLLIRTHMQNIKDITSSIHYEMYRVRRLNENNTQPNGQTAIHANSVPEHEVLSHEM
;
A
#
# COMPACT_ATOMS: atom_id res chain seq x y z
N MET A 1 -18.11 -6.73 6.02
CA MET A 1 -16.82 -6.24 5.52
C MET A 1 -16.82 -4.72 5.64
N LYS A 2 -15.75 -4.11 6.17
CA LYS A 2 -15.62 -2.64 6.28
C LYS A 2 -14.53 -2.20 5.30
N LEU A 3 -14.91 -1.48 4.25
CA LEU A 3 -13.98 -0.90 3.29
C LEU A 3 -13.62 0.52 3.76
N THR A 4 -12.33 0.83 3.80
CA THR A 4 -11.81 2.17 4.07
C THR A 4 -10.96 2.58 2.87
N VAL A 5 -11.25 3.73 2.28
CA VAL A 5 -10.44 4.33 1.21
C VAL A 5 -9.74 5.55 1.80
N ILE A 6 -8.43 5.64 1.60
CA ILE A 6 -7.59 6.71 2.13
C ILE A 6 -7.15 7.54 0.94
N ASP A 7 -7.67 8.76 0.85
CA ASP A 7 -7.27 9.71 -0.19
C ASP A 7 -5.97 10.41 0.22
N THR A 8 -5.13 10.74 -0.76
CA THR A 8 -3.80 11.32 -0.51
C THR A 8 -3.61 12.60 -1.31
N PRO A 9 -2.91 13.61 -0.75
CA PRO A 9 -2.49 14.77 -1.53
C PRO A 9 -1.68 14.36 -2.77
N GLY A 10 -1.80 15.13 -3.85
CA GLY A 10 -0.98 14.95 -5.04
C GLY A 10 0.51 15.22 -4.78
N PHE A 11 1.36 14.71 -5.67
CA PHE A 11 2.81 14.94 -5.69
C PHE A 11 3.27 15.28 -7.11
N GLY A 12 4.46 15.87 -7.24
CA GLY A 12 5.05 16.22 -8.54
C GLY A 12 4.78 17.65 -9.02
N ASP A 13 4.11 18.48 -8.21
CA ASP A 13 3.77 19.87 -8.55
C ASP A 13 4.85 20.88 -8.11
N GLN A 14 5.81 20.46 -7.30
CA GLN A 14 6.89 21.32 -6.81
C GLN A 14 8.07 21.35 -7.79
N ILE A 15 8.93 22.37 -7.69
CA ILE A 15 10.18 22.42 -8.46
C ILE A 15 11.13 21.32 -7.98
N ASN A 16 11.28 21.17 -6.65
CA ASN A 16 11.98 20.05 -6.04
C ASN A 16 10.95 19.08 -5.44
N ASN A 17 10.94 17.84 -5.95
CA ASN A 17 10.06 16.76 -5.47
C ASN A 17 10.83 15.65 -4.72
N GLU A 18 12.08 15.91 -4.32
CA GLU A 18 12.82 15.01 -3.44
C GLU A 18 11.98 14.66 -2.20
N ASN A 19 12.01 13.39 -1.80
CA ASN A 19 11.31 12.90 -0.61
C ASN A 19 9.79 13.06 -0.62
N CYS A 20 9.14 13.33 -1.77
CA CYS A 20 7.69 13.49 -1.85
C CYS A 20 6.89 12.24 -1.43
N TRP A 21 7.52 11.06 -1.38
CA TRP A 21 6.93 9.81 -0.89
C TRP A 21 6.89 9.72 0.65
N GLN A 22 7.67 10.52 1.37
CA GLN A 22 7.81 10.41 2.84
C GLN A 22 6.48 10.55 3.59
N PRO A 23 5.57 11.49 3.27
CA PRO A 23 4.30 11.60 3.98
C PRO A 23 3.46 10.31 3.91
N ILE A 24 3.43 9.67 2.73
CA ILE A 24 2.68 8.42 2.51
C ILE A 24 3.35 7.26 3.24
N MET A 25 4.67 7.13 3.14
CA MET A 25 5.41 6.10 3.88
C MET A 25 5.25 6.25 5.39
N LYS A 26 5.31 7.49 5.91
CA LYS A 26 5.11 7.79 7.32
C LYS A 26 3.71 7.39 7.77
N PHE A 27 2.70 7.65 6.95
CA PHE A 27 1.33 7.25 7.24
C PHE A 27 1.19 5.71 7.32
N ILE A 28 1.71 4.97 6.33
CA ILE A 28 1.68 3.50 6.31
C ILE A 28 2.37 2.94 7.57
N ASN A 29 3.59 3.41 7.86
CA ASN A 29 4.35 2.98 9.03
C ASN A 29 3.64 3.32 10.34
N ALA A 30 2.93 4.45 10.43
CA ALA A 30 2.15 4.79 11.61
C ALA A 30 0.98 3.81 11.84
N GLN A 31 0.37 3.28 10.76
CA GLN A 31 -0.66 2.24 10.90
C GLN A 31 -0.06 0.92 11.38
N TYR A 32 1.13 0.54 10.90
CA TYR A 32 1.85 -0.62 11.41
C TYR A 32 2.27 -0.45 12.87
N GLU A 33 2.75 0.73 13.25
CA GLU A 33 3.08 1.05 14.63
C GLU A 33 1.87 0.90 15.55
N GLN A 34 0.74 1.51 15.18
CA GLN A 34 -0.47 1.43 15.98
C GLN A 34 -0.95 -0.02 16.17
N TYR A 35 -0.84 -0.84 15.12
CA TYR A 35 -1.18 -2.26 15.21
C TYR A 35 -0.21 -3.02 16.13
N LEU A 36 1.10 -2.77 16.01
CA LEU A 36 2.12 -3.38 16.86
C LEU A 36 1.93 -3.05 18.34
N GLN A 37 1.65 -1.78 18.65
CA GLN A 37 1.41 -1.33 20.03
C GLN A 37 0.22 -2.06 20.69
N GLU A 38 -0.84 -2.35 19.92
CA GLU A 38 -1.98 -3.13 20.41
C GLU A 38 -1.65 -4.62 20.54
N GLU A 39 -0.75 -5.16 19.70
CA GLU A 39 -0.30 -6.55 19.74
C GLU A 39 0.59 -6.86 20.94
N ILE A 40 1.49 -5.94 21.31
CA ILE A 40 2.41 -6.09 22.44
C ILE A 40 1.76 -5.77 23.80
N ASN A 41 0.60 -5.13 23.81
CA ASN A 41 -0.07 -4.74 25.04
C ASN A 41 -0.46 -5.98 25.87
N ILE A 42 -0.18 -5.95 27.18
CA ILE A 42 -0.52 -7.02 28.13
C ILE A 42 -2.04 -7.22 28.18
N GLU A 43 -2.80 -6.12 28.21
CA GLU A 43 -4.27 -6.13 28.17
C GLU A 43 -4.78 -6.04 26.72
N ARG A 44 -4.23 -6.88 25.82
CA ARG A 44 -4.60 -6.86 24.41
C ARG A 44 -6.11 -7.06 24.21
N LYS A 45 -6.68 -6.29 23.30
CA LYS A 45 -8.06 -6.47 22.86
C LYS A 45 -8.22 -7.86 22.21
N LYS A 46 -9.35 -8.53 22.46
CA LYS A 46 -9.69 -9.81 21.79
C LYS A 46 -9.67 -9.70 20.26
N ARG A 47 -9.98 -8.52 19.73
CA ARG A 47 -9.90 -8.18 18.31
C ARG A 47 -9.24 -6.82 18.15
N ILE A 48 -8.01 -6.80 17.65
CA ILE A 48 -7.29 -5.58 17.32
C ILE A 48 -7.96 -4.95 16.08
N PRO A 49 -8.36 -3.66 16.12
CA PRO A 49 -8.83 -2.96 14.93
C PRO A 49 -7.70 -2.88 13.90
N ASP A 50 -7.92 -3.45 12.72
CA ASP A 50 -6.94 -3.39 11.63
C ASP A 50 -7.15 -2.13 10.79
N SER A 51 -6.24 -1.16 10.93
CA SER A 51 -6.18 0.07 10.13
C SER A 51 -4.99 0.10 9.16
N ARG A 52 -4.24 -1.01 9.05
CA ARG A 52 -3.09 -1.12 8.15
C ARG A 52 -3.54 -0.95 6.70
N VAL A 53 -2.69 -0.34 5.89
CA VAL A 53 -2.96 -0.16 4.45
C VAL A 53 -2.67 -1.49 3.76
N HIS A 54 -3.72 -2.14 3.24
CA HIS A 54 -3.58 -3.44 2.58
C HIS A 54 -3.12 -3.34 1.12
N CYS A 55 -3.53 -2.28 0.43
CA CYS A 55 -3.22 -2.06 -0.97
C CYS A 55 -3.11 -0.56 -1.28
N CYS A 56 -2.14 -0.19 -2.10
CA CYS A 56 -1.97 1.13 -2.69
C CYS A 56 -2.29 1.07 -4.18
N ILE A 57 -3.31 1.82 -4.61
CA ILE A 57 -3.61 1.99 -6.05
C ILE A 57 -2.76 3.15 -6.55
N TYR A 58 -1.75 2.86 -7.36
CA TYR A 58 -0.80 3.87 -7.82
C TYR A 58 -1.19 4.41 -9.20
N PHE A 59 -1.57 5.69 -9.26
CA PHE A 59 -2.05 6.32 -10.49
C PHE A 59 -0.89 6.84 -11.34
N ILE A 60 -0.70 6.22 -12.50
CA ILE A 60 0.27 6.62 -13.52
C ILE A 60 -0.42 7.58 -14.50
N PRO A 61 0.13 8.77 -14.76
CA PRO A 61 -0.43 9.68 -15.76
C PRO A 61 -0.41 9.07 -17.17
N PRO A 62 -1.45 9.29 -17.99
CA PRO A 62 -1.55 8.71 -19.34
C PRO A 62 -0.70 9.48 -20.36
N THR A 63 0.63 9.44 -20.21
CA THR A 63 1.55 10.18 -21.10
C THR A 63 1.80 9.49 -22.44
N GLY A 64 1.56 8.17 -22.53
CA GLY A 64 1.83 7.36 -23.72
C GLY A 64 3.32 7.03 -23.96
N HIS A 65 4.22 7.42 -23.05
CA HIS A 65 5.67 7.23 -23.19
C HIS A 65 6.21 6.13 -22.27
N CYS A 66 6.92 6.51 -21.20
CA CYS A 66 7.50 5.63 -20.19
C CYS A 66 7.10 6.10 -18.78
N LEU A 67 7.43 5.31 -17.77
CA LEU A 67 7.31 5.76 -16.38
C LEU A 67 8.21 6.96 -16.14
N ARG A 68 7.67 7.98 -15.46
CA ARG A 68 8.47 9.14 -15.08
C ARG A 68 9.46 8.73 -13.99
N PRO A 69 10.67 9.34 -13.94
CA PRO A 69 11.65 9.03 -12.89
C PRO A 69 11.08 9.17 -11.46
N ILE A 70 10.24 10.18 -11.23
CA ILE A 70 9.55 10.39 -9.95
C ILE A 70 8.64 9.20 -9.60
N ASP A 71 7.94 8.62 -10.57
CA ASP A 71 7.03 7.50 -10.32
C ASP A 71 7.82 6.22 -10.01
N ILE A 72 8.95 6.02 -10.71
CA ILE A 72 9.89 4.92 -10.47
C ILE A 72 10.43 5.00 -9.04
N GLU A 73 10.92 6.17 -8.63
CA GLU A 73 11.47 6.36 -7.29
C GLU A 73 10.40 6.18 -6.21
N PHE A 74 9.21 6.72 -6.42
CA PHE A 74 8.10 6.58 -5.47
C PHE A 74 7.68 5.12 -5.31
N MET A 75 7.42 4.41 -6.42
CA MET A 75 7.00 3.01 -6.37
C MET A 75 8.09 2.10 -5.80
N ARG A 76 9.38 2.37 -6.05
CA ARG A 76 10.50 1.63 -5.47
C ARG A 76 10.54 1.71 -3.94
N HIS A 77 10.11 2.83 -3.36
CA HIS A 77 10.01 2.98 -1.91
C HIS A 77 8.75 2.34 -1.35
N LEU A 78 7.61 2.51 -2.03
CA LEU A 78 6.34 1.95 -1.59
C LEU A 78 6.27 0.43 -1.67
N SER A 79 6.86 -0.20 -2.70
CA SER A 79 6.72 -1.64 -2.95
C SER A 79 7.29 -2.49 -1.81
N LYS A 80 8.21 -1.91 -1.03
CA LYS A 80 8.86 -2.52 0.13
C LYS A 80 7.99 -2.51 1.39
N VAL A 81 6.90 -1.74 1.41
CA VAL A 81 6.09 -1.52 2.62
C VAL A 81 4.59 -1.71 2.40
N VAL A 82 4.13 -1.83 1.16
CA VAL A 82 2.71 -2.05 0.84
C VAL A 82 2.55 -2.71 -0.52
N ASN A 83 1.47 -3.47 -0.70
CA ASN A 83 1.10 -4.00 -2.01
C ASN A 83 0.72 -2.87 -2.97
N ILE A 84 1.36 -2.79 -4.13
CA ILE A 84 1.06 -1.78 -5.16
C ILE A 84 0.28 -2.40 -6.31
N VAL A 85 -0.85 -1.80 -6.67
CA VAL A 85 -1.57 -2.08 -7.92
C VAL A 85 -1.49 -0.83 -8.81
N PRO A 86 -0.61 -0.78 -9.82
CA PRO A 86 -0.49 0.39 -10.68
C PRO A 86 -1.65 0.45 -11.67
N VAL A 87 -2.12 1.66 -11.94
CA VAL A 87 -3.23 1.94 -12.86
C VAL A 87 -2.87 3.11 -13.76
N ILE A 88 -3.22 3.06 -15.04
CA ILE A 88 -3.16 4.21 -15.93
C ILE A 88 -4.41 5.05 -15.65
N ALA A 89 -4.20 6.27 -15.14
CA ALA A 89 -5.25 7.22 -14.82
C ALA A 89 -5.89 7.78 -16.09
N LYS A 90 -7.19 8.11 -16.05
CA LYS A 90 -7.90 8.79 -17.15
C LYS A 90 -7.63 8.14 -18.51
N ALA A 91 -7.74 6.81 -18.58
CA ALA A 91 -7.34 6.05 -19.76
C ALA A 91 -8.18 6.38 -21.01
N ASP A 92 -9.30 7.09 -20.87
CA ASP A 92 -10.09 7.66 -21.96
C ASP A 92 -9.34 8.72 -22.78
N THR A 93 -8.16 9.16 -22.34
CA THR A 93 -7.29 10.07 -23.11
C THR A 93 -6.35 9.36 -24.07
N LEU A 94 -6.30 8.03 -24.08
CA LEU A 94 -5.44 7.22 -24.95
C LEU A 94 -6.30 6.40 -25.91
N THR A 95 -5.84 6.20 -27.15
CA THR A 95 -6.42 5.16 -28.01
C THR A 95 -6.09 3.77 -27.49
N LEU A 96 -6.74 2.74 -28.02
CA LEU A 96 -6.47 1.35 -27.64
C LEU A 96 -5.01 0.96 -27.95
N GLU A 97 -4.49 1.40 -29.10
CA GLU A 97 -3.12 1.15 -29.54
C GLU A 97 -2.10 1.86 -28.65
N GLU A 98 -2.34 3.14 -28.33
CA GLU A 98 -1.48 3.92 -27.43
C GLU A 98 -1.47 3.33 -26.02
N ARG A 99 -2.64 2.91 -25.51
CA ARG A 99 -2.77 2.24 -24.22
C ARG A 99 -1.97 0.95 -24.18
N ASP A 100 -2.10 0.10 -25.19
CA ASP A 100 -1.43 -1.20 -25.23
C ASP A 100 0.10 -1.03 -25.34
N PHE A 101 0.56 -0.07 -26.15
CA PHE A 101 1.97 0.32 -26.21
C PHE A 101 2.47 0.85 -24.85
N PHE A 102 1.72 1.74 -24.21
CA PHE A 102 2.11 2.34 -22.95
C PHE A 102 2.17 1.31 -21.81
N LYS A 103 1.23 0.35 -21.77
CA LYS A 103 1.29 -0.79 -20.84
C LYS A 103 2.57 -1.60 -21.00
N GLN A 104 2.99 -1.89 -22.24
CA GLN A 104 4.24 -2.61 -22.49
C GLN A 104 5.46 -1.85 -21.98
N LYS A 105 5.50 -0.52 -22.20
CA LYS A 105 6.56 0.35 -21.69
C LYS A 105 6.60 0.38 -20.16
N ILE A 106 5.46 0.59 -19.50
CA ILE A 106 5.37 0.56 -18.03
C ILE A 106 5.86 -0.78 -17.48
N ARG A 107 5.43 -1.92 -18.05
CA ARG A 107 5.92 -3.24 -17.60
C ARG A 107 7.43 -3.42 -17.79
N ALA A 108 7.97 -2.90 -18.89
CA ALA A 108 9.41 -2.94 -19.13
C ALA A 108 10.17 -2.11 -18.08
N ASP A 109 9.68 -0.90 -17.77
CA ASP A 109 10.28 -0.01 -16.78
C ASP A 109 10.20 -0.58 -15.36
N LEU A 110 9.06 -1.16 -14.97
CA LEU A 110 8.89 -1.83 -13.67
C LEU A 110 9.91 -2.97 -13.51
N ARG A 111 10.09 -3.81 -14.53
CA ARG A 111 11.08 -4.90 -14.52
C ARG A 111 12.51 -4.38 -14.48
N ALA A 112 12.84 -3.38 -15.30
CA ALA A 112 14.18 -2.82 -15.38
C ALA A 112 14.61 -2.12 -14.07
N ASN A 113 13.65 -1.69 -13.26
CA ASN A 113 13.88 -0.99 -12.00
C ASN A 113 13.63 -1.84 -10.75
N GLU A 114 13.38 -3.14 -10.91
CA GLU A 114 13.11 -4.10 -9.82
C GLU A 114 11.96 -3.65 -8.91
N ILE A 115 10.87 -3.20 -9.53
CA ILE A 115 9.66 -2.77 -8.82
C ILE A 115 8.64 -3.89 -8.86
N ASP A 116 8.52 -4.61 -7.76
CA ASP A 116 7.51 -5.64 -7.58
C ASP A 116 6.14 -5.03 -7.28
N VAL A 117 5.17 -5.40 -8.10
CA VAL A 117 3.77 -4.99 -7.98
C VAL A 117 2.90 -6.21 -7.72
N TYR A 118 1.77 -6.00 -7.06
CA TYR A 118 0.83 -7.06 -6.75
C TYR A 118 0.15 -7.58 -8.04
N PRO A 119 -0.03 -8.91 -8.22
CA PRO A 119 0.45 -10.00 -7.36
C PRO A 119 1.92 -10.34 -7.65
N GLN A 120 2.77 -10.40 -6.63
CA GLN A 120 4.20 -10.72 -6.76
C GLN A 120 4.39 -12.21 -7.07
N LYS A 121 5.33 -12.54 -7.97
CA LYS A 121 5.56 -13.93 -8.44
C LYS A 121 6.04 -14.87 -7.33
N GLU A 122 6.78 -14.33 -6.38
CA GLU A 122 7.31 -15.06 -5.23
C GLU A 122 6.25 -15.48 -4.20
N PHE A 123 5.04 -14.92 -4.29
CA PHE A 123 3.93 -15.24 -3.39
C PHE A 123 2.85 -16.12 -4.04
N ASP A 124 3.12 -16.70 -5.21
CA ASP A 124 2.23 -17.71 -5.80
C ASP A 124 2.31 -19.01 -4.98
N GLU A 125 1.19 -19.43 -4.37
CA GLU A 125 1.16 -20.58 -3.44
C GLU A 125 1.27 -21.92 -4.19
N ASP A 126 0.58 -22.04 -5.33
CA ASP A 126 0.59 -23.23 -6.18
C ASP A 126 0.48 -22.90 -7.68
N ALA A 127 0.40 -23.94 -8.52
CA ALA A 127 0.36 -23.80 -9.97
C ALA A 127 -0.95 -23.19 -10.48
N GLU A 128 -2.07 -23.39 -9.78
CA GLU A 128 -3.37 -22.82 -10.16
C GLU A 128 -3.38 -21.32 -9.85
N ASP A 129 -2.94 -20.94 -8.65
CA ASP A 129 -2.75 -19.54 -8.24
C ASP A 129 -1.81 -18.81 -9.18
N ARG A 130 -0.70 -19.43 -9.56
CA ARG A 130 0.24 -18.86 -10.53
C ARG A 130 -0.42 -18.54 -11.87
N ILE A 131 -1.27 -19.43 -12.39
CA ILE A 131 -1.98 -19.22 -13.66
C ILE A 131 -2.99 -18.06 -13.54
N VAL A 132 -3.70 -17.97 -12.41
CA VAL A 132 -4.64 -16.87 -12.14
C VAL A 132 -3.89 -15.53 -12.04
N ASN A 133 -2.81 -15.50 -11.26
CA ASN A 133 -2.00 -14.31 -11.04
C ASN A 133 -1.26 -13.87 -12.30
N GLU A 134 -0.84 -14.79 -13.17
CA GLU A 134 -0.22 -14.46 -14.45
C GLU A 134 -1.17 -13.68 -15.37
N LYS A 135 -2.44 -14.09 -15.47
CA LYS A 135 -3.47 -13.33 -16.21
C LYS A 135 -3.66 -11.92 -15.66
N ILE A 136 -3.57 -11.74 -14.35
CA ILE A 136 -3.66 -10.41 -13.72
C ILE A 136 -2.43 -9.56 -14.05
N ARG A 137 -1.23 -10.13 -13.94
CA ARG A 137 0.03 -9.46 -14.31
C ARG A 137 0.05 -9.02 -15.77
N GLU A 138 -0.56 -9.80 -16.66
CA GLU A 138 -0.74 -9.44 -18.08
C GLU A 138 -1.69 -8.27 -18.31
N MET A 139 -2.64 -8.03 -17.40
CA MET A 139 -3.53 -6.87 -17.45
C MET A 139 -2.90 -5.61 -16.84
N ILE A 140 -2.08 -5.76 -15.79
CA ILE A 140 -1.45 -4.65 -15.06
C ILE A 140 -0.43 -3.89 -15.91
N PRO A 141 -0.41 -2.55 -15.94
CA PRO A 141 -1.30 -1.65 -15.18
C PRO A 141 -2.71 -1.60 -15.77
N PHE A 142 -3.74 -1.55 -14.92
CA PHE A 142 -5.13 -1.42 -15.38
C PHE A 142 -5.38 -0.01 -15.94
N ALA A 143 -5.97 0.08 -17.12
CA ALA A 143 -6.35 1.32 -17.76
C ALA A 143 -7.75 1.73 -17.32
N VAL A 144 -7.83 2.66 -16.37
CA VAL A 144 -9.07 2.97 -15.66
C VAL A 144 -9.61 4.35 -16.02
N VAL A 145 -10.94 4.43 -16.03
CA VAL A 145 -11.70 5.68 -16.13
C VAL A 145 -12.54 5.79 -14.87
N GLY A 146 -12.47 6.92 -14.19
CA GLY A 146 -13.29 7.19 -13.00
C GLY A 146 -14.48 8.07 -13.34
N SER A 147 -15.60 7.87 -12.63
CA SER A 147 -16.73 8.79 -12.62
C SER A 147 -17.47 8.76 -11.29
N ASP A 148 -17.91 9.92 -10.84
CA ASP A 148 -18.85 10.13 -9.74
C ASP A 148 -20.29 10.41 -10.26
N GLN A 149 -20.47 10.47 -11.59
CA GLN A 149 -21.74 10.75 -12.24
C GLN A 149 -22.45 9.47 -12.64
N GLU A 150 -23.72 9.37 -12.25
CA GLU A 150 -24.60 8.29 -12.65
C GLU A 150 -25.57 8.72 -13.74
N TYR A 151 -25.78 7.83 -14.70
CA TYR A 151 -26.74 8.00 -15.79
C TYR A 151 -27.71 6.82 -15.79
N GLN A 152 -28.93 7.06 -16.28
CA GLN A 152 -29.90 5.99 -16.47
C GLN A 152 -30.02 5.70 -17.96
N VAL A 153 -29.63 4.50 -18.38
CA VAL A 153 -29.78 4.01 -19.77
C VAL A 153 -30.52 2.69 -19.73
N ASN A 154 -31.62 2.58 -20.47
CA ASN A 154 -32.48 1.38 -20.49
C ASN A 154 -32.93 0.93 -19.08
N GLY A 155 -33.21 1.89 -18.19
CA GLY A 155 -33.65 1.64 -16.82
C GLY A 155 -32.53 1.24 -15.84
N LYS A 156 -31.30 0.98 -16.31
CA LYS A 156 -30.14 0.66 -15.47
C LYS A 156 -29.37 1.94 -15.12
N ARG A 157 -28.99 2.08 -13.84
CA ARG A 157 -28.05 3.11 -13.37
C ARG A 157 -26.63 2.66 -13.76
N LEU A 158 -25.91 3.52 -14.45
CA LEU A 158 -24.53 3.29 -14.86
C LEU A 158 -23.65 4.46 -14.43
N LEU A 159 -22.44 4.15 -13.97
CA LEU A 159 -21.40 5.14 -13.76
C LEU A 159 -20.72 5.42 -15.10
N GLY A 160 -20.62 6.68 -15.48
CA GLY A 160 -20.06 7.03 -16.79
C GLY A 160 -19.48 8.42 -16.86
N ARG A 161 -18.57 8.66 -17.80
CA ARG A 161 -18.01 9.98 -18.06
C ARG A 161 -18.54 10.49 -19.38
N LYS A 162 -19.28 11.60 -19.35
CA LYS A 162 -19.85 12.21 -20.56
C LYS A 162 -18.80 13.06 -21.27
N THR A 163 -18.61 12.80 -22.55
CA THR A 163 -17.74 13.56 -23.44
C THR A 163 -18.57 14.20 -24.55
N ARG A 164 -17.93 14.96 -25.45
CA ARG A 164 -18.59 15.49 -26.65
C ARG A 164 -18.95 14.39 -27.66
N TRP A 165 -18.28 13.24 -27.61
CA TRP A 165 -18.43 12.15 -28.59
C TRP A 165 -19.26 10.97 -28.08
N GLY A 166 -19.62 10.95 -26.80
CA GLY A 166 -20.40 9.88 -26.20
C GLY A 166 -20.18 9.76 -24.70
N THR A 167 -20.71 8.68 -24.12
CA THR A 167 -20.55 8.38 -22.70
C THR A 167 -19.62 7.18 -22.54
N VAL A 168 -18.53 7.38 -21.81
CA VAL A 168 -17.62 6.30 -21.41
C VAL A 168 -18.18 5.64 -20.16
N GLU A 169 -18.83 4.50 -20.32
CA GLU A 169 -19.34 3.68 -19.21
C GLU A 169 -18.17 3.03 -18.44
N VAL A 170 -18.04 3.33 -17.14
CA VAL A 170 -16.89 2.94 -16.32
C VAL A 170 -16.87 1.44 -16.04
N GLU A 171 -18.04 0.81 -15.87
CA GLU A 171 -18.11 -0.64 -15.59
C GLU A 171 -18.15 -1.50 -16.86
N ASN A 172 -18.10 -0.90 -18.04
CA ASN A 172 -18.10 -1.61 -19.31
C ASN A 172 -16.67 -1.97 -19.73
N THR A 173 -16.38 -3.28 -19.82
CA THR A 173 -15.04 -3.79 -20.17
C THR A 173 -14.61 -3.48 -21.59
N ALA A 174 -15.54 -3.09 -22.47
CA ALA A 174 -15.22 -2.59 -23.81
C ALA A 174 -14.69 -1.15 -23.77
N HIS A 175 -14.92 -0.39 -22.69
CA HIS A 175 -14.53 1.01 -22.57
C HIS A 175 -13.27 1.19 -21.70
N CYS A 176 -13.21 0.53 -20.55
CA CYS A 176 -12.04 0.58 -19.68
C CYS A 176 -11.94 -0.66 -18.79
N GLU A 177 -10.87 -0.75 -18.01
CA GLU A 177 -10.53 -1.93 -17.22
C GLU A 177 -10.88 -1.78 -15.73
N PHE A 178 -11.68 -0.77 -15.37
CA PHE A 178 -12.09 -0.55 -13.98
C PHE A 178 -12.81 -1.75 -13.38
N ALA A 179 -13.64 -2.47 -14.16
CA ALA A 179 -14.32 -3.67 -13.69
C ALA A 179 -13.32 -4.76 -13.22
N TYR A 180 -12.19 -4.92 -13.91
CA TYR A 180 -11.14 -5.86 -13.51
C TYR A 180 -10.43 -5.42 -12.24
N LEU A 181 -10.10 -4.13 -12.10
CA LEU A 181 -9.52 -3.57 -10.88
C LEU A 181 -10.45 -3.75 -9.67
N ARG A 182 -11.74 -3.43 -9.83
CA ARG A 182 -12.76 -3.62 -8.79
C ARG A 182 -12.82 -5.08 -8.37
N ASP A 183 -12.94 -5.98 -9.32
CA ASP A 183 -13.11 -7.41 -9.03
C ASP A 183 -11.84 -7.98 -8.35
N LEU A 184 -10.64 -7.55 -8.76
CA LEU A 184 -9.38 -7.84 -8.05
C LEU A 184 -9.46 -7.42 -6.57
N LEU A 185 -9.74 -6.15 -6.31
CA LEU A 185 -9.61 -5.55 -4.97
C LEU A 185 -10.67 -6.02 -3.98
N ILE A 186 -11.91 -6.21 -4.42
CA ILE A 186 -13.04 -6.44 -3.49
C ILE A 186 -13.75 -7.80 -3.65
N ARG A 187 -13.44 -8.58 -4.70
CA ARG A 187 -14.08 -9.89 -4.91
C ARG A 187 -13.13 -11.05 -4.79
N THR A 188 -12.03 -11.03 -5.55
CA THR A 188 -11.20 -12.22 -5.72
C THR A 188 -9.96 -12.21 -4.84
N HIS A 189 -9.23 -11.09 -4.75
CA HIS A 189 -7.89 -11.07 -4.16
C HIS A 189 -7.80 -10.36 -2.81
N MET A 190 -8.90 -9.80 -2.29
CA MET A 190 -8.92 -9.05 -1.03
C MET A 190 -8.24 -9.80 0.12
N GLN A 191 -8.52 -11.09 0.27
CA GLN A 191 -7.98 -11.86 1.40
C GLN A 191 -6.48 -12.10 1.22
N ASN A 192 -6.02 -12.53 0.04
CA ASN A 192 -4.61 -12.70 -0.26
C ASN A 192 -3.81 -11.39 -0.10
N ILE A 193 -4.35 -10.24 -0.52
CA ILE A 193 -3.74 -8.92 -0.29
C ILE A 193 -3.54 -8.65 1.21
N LYS A 194 -4.55 -8.96 2.04
CA LYS A 194 -4.44 -8.81 3.49
C LYS A 194 -3.44 -9.77 4.11
N ASP A 195 -3.37 -10.99 3.59
CA ASP A 195 -2.45 -12.02 4.07
C ASP A 195 -1.01 -11.59 3.81
N ILE A 196 -0.68 -11.14 2.59
CA ILE A 196 0.65 -10.57 2.26
C ILE A 196 0.93 -9.32 3.12
N THR A 197 -0.06 -8.46 3.34
CA THR A 197 0.11 -7.31 4.23
C THR A 197 0.52 -7.73 5.64
N SER A 198 -0.05 -8.82 6.15
CA SER A 198 0.21 -9.27 7.51
C SER A 198 1.48 -10.11 7.63
N SER A 199 1.71 -11.06 6.72
CA SER A 199 2.81 -12.02 6.79
C SER A 199 4.13 -11.49 6.23
N ILE A 200 4.06 -10.51 5.32
CA ILE A 200 5.24 -9.92 4.67
C ILE A 200 5.45 -8.50 5.18
N HIS A 201 4.62 -7.54 4.75
CA HIS A 201 4.89 -6.12 4.98
C HIS A 201 4.90 -5.74 6.47
N TYR A 202 3.88 -6.18 7.21
CA TYR A 202 3.79 -5.93 8.66
C TYR A 202 4.88 -6.69 9.42
N GLU A 203 5.18 -7.94 9.08
CA GLU A 203 6.23 -8.67 9.81
C GLU A 203 7.63 -8.12 9.55
N MET A 204 7.94 -7.69 8.33
CA MET A 204 9.18 -6.96 8.05
C MET A 204 9.30 -5.70 8.91
N TYR A 205 8.21 -4.94 9.04
CA TYR A 205 8.16 -3.77 9.93
C TYR A 205 8.37 -4.17 11.40
N ARG A 206 7.67 -5.20 11.87
CA ARG A 206 7.72 -5.68 13.26
C ARG A 206 9.10 -6.18 13.64
N VAL A 207 9.73 -7.03 12.83
CA VAL A 207 11.11 -7.51 13.05
C VAL A 207 12.08 -6.34 13.14
N ARG A 208 11.98 -5.38 12.20
CA ARG A 208 12.81 -4.17 12.21
C ARG A 208 12.65 -3.39 13.53
N ARG A 209 11.40 -3.13 13.95
CA ARG A 209 11.11 -2.37 15.18
C ARG A 209 11.60 -3.05 16.45
N LEU A 210 11.40 -4.36 16.57
CA LEU A 210 11.86 -5.10 17.75
C LEU A 210 13.39 -5.11 17.86
N ASN A 211 14.10 -5.19 16.72
CA ASN A 211 15.55 -5.10 16.70
C ASN A 211 16.07 -3.69 17.06
N GLU A 212 15.40 -2.64 16.58
CA GLU A 212 15.70 -1.25 16.95
C GLU A 212 15.53 -1.03 18.47
N ASN A 213 14.48 -1.57 19.06
CA ASN A 213 14.23 -1.48 20.51
C ASN A 213 15.26 -2.25 21.34
N ASN A 214 15.72 -3.42 20.87
CA ASN A 214 16.75 -4.22 21.56
C ASN A 214 18.14 -3.58 21.49
N THR A 215 18.39 -2.70 20.52
CA THR A 215 19.70 -2.06 20.30
C THR A 215 19.85 -0.73 21.05
N GLN A 216 18.77 -0.18 21.63
CA GLN A 216 18.91 0.90 22.60
C GLN A 216 19.44 0.31 23.92
N PRO A 217 20.68 0.63 24.35
CA PRO A 217 21.15 0.17 25.63
C PRO A 217 20.27 0.77 26.72
N ASN A 218 19.82 -0.07 27.65
CA ASN A 218 19.30 0.34 28.95
C ASN A 218 20.32 1.26 29.64
N GLY A 219 20.22 2.56 29.36
CA GLY A 219 20.97 3.61 30.02
C GLY A 219 20.28 4.05 31.30
N GLN A 220 19.87 3.11 32.15
CA GLN A 220 19.59 3.36 33.58
C GLN A 220 19.96 2.10 34.35
N THR A 221 21.22 2.05 34.79
CA THR A 221 21.64 1.24 35.92
C THR A 221 20.80 1.64 37.13
N ALA A 222 19.85 0.81 37.52
CA ALA A 222 19.27 0.86 38.85
C ALA A 222 20.37 0.52 39.86
N ILE A 223 21.08 1.54 40.34
CA ILE A 223 21.93 1.42 41.53
C ILE A 223 20.97 1.26 42.70
N HIS A 224 20.63 0.01 43.04
CA HIS A 224 20.15 -0.34 44.37
C HIS A 224 21.31 -0.15 45.36
N ALA A 225 21.47 1.08 45.86
CA ALA A 225 22.28 1.34 47.04
C ALA A 225 21.45 0.91 48.26
N ASN A 226 21.62 -0.34 48.68
CA ASN A 226 21.28 -0.75 50.05
C ASN A 226 22.41 -0.27 50.97
N SER A 227 22.32 0.97 51.46
CA SER A 227 23.09 1.42 52.63
C SER A 227 22.31 1.07 53.89
N VAL A 228 22.89 0.18 54.69
CA VAL A 228 22.48 -0.18 56.05
C VAL A 228 22.48 1.08 56.93
N PRO A 229 21.53 1.27 57.86
CA PRO A 229 21.60 2.36 58.82
C PRO A 229 22.62 2.01 59.92
N GLU A 230 23.66 2.84 60.09
CA GLU A 230 24.51 2.82 61.28
C GLU A 230 23.72 3.32 62.50
N HIS A 231 23.76 2.53 63.56
CA HIS A 231 23.16 2.82 64.85
C HIS A 231 23.98 3.87 65.60
N GLU A 232 23.32 4.96 65.99
CA GLU A 232 23.89 5.98 66.88
C GLU A 232 24.00 5.46 68.33
N VAL A 233 25.03 5.99 68.99
CA VAL A 233 25.69 5.55 70.22
C VAL A 233 24.88 5.85 71.48
N LEU A 234 24.87 4.92 72.45
CA LEU A 234 24.69 5.27 73.86
C LEU A 234 25.80 4.61 74.70
N SER A 235 26.72 5.48 75.13
CA SER A 235 27.74 5.26 76.15
C SER A 235 27.11 5.06 77.54
N HIS A 236 27.57 4.05 78.28
CA HIS A 236 27.76 4.16 79.73
C HIS A 236 28.84 3.17 80.19
N GLU A 237 29.95 3.73 80.65
CA GLU A 237 30.94 3.04 81.48
C GLU A 237 30.45 3.01 82.94
N MET A 238 30.62 1.84 83.57
CA MET A 238 31.19 1.70 84.91
C MET A 238 31.97 0.39 84.94
#